data_AF-A0A5N6M4L4-F1
#
_entry.id   AF-A0A5N6M4L4-F1
#
_cell.length_a   1.000
_cell.length_b   1.000
_cell.length_c   1.000
_cell.angle_alpha   90.00
_cell.angle_beta   90.00
_cell.angle_gamma   90.00
#
_symmetry.space_group_name_H-M   'P 1'
#
loop_
_entity.id
_entity.type
_entity.pdbx_description
1 polymer ?
#
loop_
_entity_poly.entity_id
_entity_poly.type
_entity_poly.pdbx_seq_one_letter_code
_entity_poly.pdbx_strand_id
1 'polypeptide(L)'
;MPRSSRTGTPLEIDQEIEKTARKLRKQAKLQTKLASSSTSTFSPPIRALITSIAEDSKHSNQEEDWYPDVPRAVKEVSTPHLETEIAELKKMVMQLTKDKGVEPQGRACGICLQVGHPTDMCPMLQEDMEQAQAMGGFQGQNSRQFEHP
;
A
#
# COMPACT_ATOMS: atom_id res chain seq x y z
N MET A 1 -20.65 -48.52 23.80
CA MET A 1 -20.80 -47.05 23.72
C MET A 1 -20.35 -46.44 25.02
N PRO A 2 -19.34 -45.55 25.07
CA PRO A 2 -19.03 -44.84 26.31
C PRO A 2 -19.97 -43.64 26.48
N ARG A 3 -20.63 -43.55 27.63
CA ARG A 3 -21.45 -42.39 28.03
C ARG A 3 -20.49 -41.31 28.55
N SER A 4 -20.54 -40.13 27.95
CA SER A 4 -19.76 -38.97 28.38
C SER A 4 -20.19 -38.56 29.79
N SER A 5 -19.29 -38.70 30.75
CA SER A 5 -19.44 -38.17 32.10
C SER A 5 -19.21 -36.66 32.05
N ARG A 6 -20.28 -35.89 32.21
CA ARG A 6 -20.19 -34.44 32.39
C ARG A 6 -19.72 -34.16 33.82
N THR A 7 -18.41 -34.23 34.04
CA THR A 7 -17.77 -33.79 35.28
C THR A 7 -17.78 -32.25 35.28
N GLY A 8 -18.90 -31.67 35.69
CA GLY A 8 -18.99 -30.24 35.95
C GLY A 8 -18.47 -29.97 37.36
N THR A 9 -17.22 -29.55 37.49
CA THR A 9 -16.78 -28.89 38.72
C THR A 9 -17.61 -27.61 38.89
N PRO A 10 -18.19 -27.35 40.07
CA PRO A 10 -18.81 -26.05 40.34
C PRO A 10 -17.71 -25.00 40.28
N LEU A 11 -17.63 -24.26 39.17
CA LEU A 11 -16.83 -23.05 39.13
C LEU A 11 -17.44 -22.10 40.15
N GLU A 12 -16.65 -21.71 41.14
CA GLU A 12 -17.03 -20.70 42.12
C GLU A 12 -17.19 -19.38 41.34
N ILE A 13 -18.44 -19.09 40.97
CA ILE A 13 -18.80 -17.87 40.26
C ILE A 13 -18.54 -16.73 41.25
N ASP A 14 -17.48 -15.97 40.99
CA ASP A 14 -17.10 -14.83 41.80
C ASP A 14 -18.34 -13.93 42.02
N GLN A 15 -18.61 -13.63 43.29
CA GLN A 15 -19.74 -12.83 43.71
C GLN A 15 -19.76 -11.45 43.00
N GLU A 16 -18.60 -10.92 42.61
CA GLU A 16 -18.47 -9.68 41.83
C GLU A 16 -18.99 -9.81 40.39
N ILE A 17 -18.81 -10.98 39.76
CA ILE A 17 -19.36 -11.28 38.43
C ILE A 17 -20.88 -11.33 38.50
N GLU A 18 -21.45 -11.96 39.54
CA GLU A 18 -22.91 -12.02 39.71
C GLU A 18 -23.51 -10.63 39.96
N LYS A 19 -22.89 -9.81 40.82
CA LYS A 19 -23.33 -8.43 41.06
C LYS A 19 -23.33 -7.61 39.77
N THR A 20 -22.28 -7.75 38.96
CA THR A 20 -22.15 -7.06 37.67
C THR A 20 -23.21 -7.53 36.68
N ALA A 21 -23.44 -8.84 36.56
CA ALA A 21 -24.48 -9.41 35.71
C ALA A 21 -25.89 -8.93 36.13
N ARG A 22 -26.17 -8.87 37.44
CA ARG A 22 -27.44 -8.34 37.97
C ARG A 22 -27.61 -6.85 37.65
N LYS A 23 -26.54 -6.06 37.74
CA LYS A 23 -26.56 -4.62 37.40
C LYS A 23 -26.80 -4.42 35.90
N LEU A 24 -26.11 -5.17 35.04
CA LEU A 24 -26.29 -5.10 33.58
C LEU A 24 -27.71 -5.49 33.17
N ARG A 25 -28.29 -6.54 33.78
CA ARG A 25 -29.69 -6.92 33.54
C ARG A 25 -30.68 -5.81 33.95
N LYS A 26 -30.43 -5.10 35.06
CA LYS A 26 -31.25 -3.95 35.47
C LYS A 26 -31.12 -2.79 34.48
N GLN A 27 -29.90 -2.47 34.04
CA GLN A 27 -29.66 -1.42 33.07
C GLN A 27 -30.32 -1.72 31.71
N ALA A 28 -30.21 -2.96 31.24
CA ALA A 28 -30.87 -3.42 30.01
C ALA A 28 -32.40 -3.29 30.09
N LYS A 29 -33.01 -3.60 31.25
CA LYS A 29 -34.45 -3.40 31.46
C LYS A 29 -34.88 -1.92 31.46
N LEU A 30 -34.01 -1.01 31.89
CA LEU A 30 -34.29 0.44 31.81
C LEU A 30 -34.16 0.93 30.37
N GLN A 31 -33.15 0.46 29.62
CA GLN A 31 -33.00 0.77 28.20
C GLN A 31 -34.18 0.24 27.36
N THR A 32 -34.64 -0.99 27.62
CA THR A 32 -35.82 -1.52 26.91
C THR A 32 -37.08 -0.76 27.29
N LYS A 33 -37.23 -0.26 28.52
CA LYS A 33 -38.40 0.56 28.90
C LYS A 33 -38.47 1.89 28.13
N LEU A 34 -37.33 2.50 27.80
CA LEU A 34 -37.27 3.68 26.93
C LEU A 34 -37.60 3.34 25.47
N ALA A 35 -37.22 2.14 25.00
CA ALA A 35 -37.56 1.66 23.67
C ALA A 35 -39.04 1.21 23.54
N SER A 36 -39.61 0.63 24.59
CA SER A 36 -40.99 0.11 24.62
C SER A 36 -42.07 1.17 24.80
N SER A 37 -41.75 2.36 25.33
CA SER A 37 -42.68 3.49 25.41
C SER A 37 -42.91 4.20 24.07
N SER A 38 -42.19 3.81 23.01
CA SER A 38 -42.43 4.30 21.65
C SER A 38 -43.35 3.37 20.87
N THR A 39 -44.52 3.06 21.44
CA THR A 39 -45.69 2.56 20.71
C THR A 39 -46.84 3.53 20.93
N SER A 40 -46.60 4.78 20.54
CA SER A 40 -47.65 5.75 20.31
C SER A 40 -47.35 6.39 18.97
N THR A 41 -48.36 6.39 18.10
CA THR A 41 -48.42 7.06 16.80
C THR A 41 -48.03 8.53 16.92
N PHE A 42 -46.74 8.80 16.94
CA PHE A 42 -46.14 10.12 16.80
C PHE A 42 -44.96 9.96 15.86
N SER A 43 -45.27 9.77 14.57
CA SER A 43 -44.32 10.18 13.55
C SER A 43 -44.03 11.66 13.83
N PRO A 44 -42.78 12.05 14.12
CA PRO A 44 -42.47 13.45 14.38
C PRO A 44 -42.98 14.28 13.20
N PRO A 45 -43.59 15.47 13.44
CA PRO A 45 -43.96 16.36 12.36
C PRO A 45 -42.77 16.50 11.43
N ILE A 46 -42.95 16.41 10.12
CA ILE A 46 -41.85 16.43 9.13
C ILE A 46 -40.87 17.60 9.39
N ARG A 47 -41.36 18.72 9.95
CA ARG A 47 -40.54 19.84 10.43
C ARG A 47 -39.52 19.46 11.51
N ALA A 48 -39.88 18.66 12.51
CA ALA A 48 -38.97 18.19 13.54
C ALA A 48 -37.84 17.33 12.96
N LEU A 49 -38.16 16.47 11.98
CA LEU A 49 -37.16 15.68 11.25
C LEU A 49 -36.26 16.56 10.40
N ILE A 50 -36.81 17.54 9.67
CA ILE A 50 -36.00 18.50 8.89
C ILE A 50 -35.07 19.29 9.82
N THR A 51 -35.54 19.68 11.01
CA THR A 51 -34.74 20.43 11.98
C THR A 51 -33.61 19.57 12.54
N SER A 52 -33.89 18.33 12.92
CA SER A 52 -32.85 17.42 13.42
C SER A 52 -31.83 17.06 12.34
N ILE A 53 -32.27 16.81 11.10
CA ILE A 53 -31.37 16.52 9.96
C ILE A 53 -30.51 17.76 9.63
N ALA A 54 -31.08 18.97 9.69
CA ALA A 54 -30.33 20.20 9.48
C ALA A 54 -29.35 20.50 10.62
N GLU A 55 -29.68 20.14 11.87
CA GLU A 55 -28.78 20.24 13.02
C GLU A 55 -27.65 19.22 12.95
N ASP A 56 -27.95 17.94 12.65
CA ASP A 56 -26.94 16.90 12.43
C ASP A 56 -26.00 17.23 11.26
N SER A 57 -26.53 17.85 10.20
CA SER A 57 -25.73 18.29 9.04
C SER A 57 -24.82 19.48 9.35
N LYS A 58 -25.04 20.24 10.43
CA LYS A 58 -24.14 21.33 10.87
C LYS A 58 -22.88 20.83 11.58
N HIS A 59 -22.90 19.60 12.11
CA HIS A 59 -21.69 18.98 12.69
C HIS A 59 -20.74 18.42 11.62
N SER A 60 -21.19 18.31 10.36
CA SER A 60 -20.39 17.80 9.23
C SER A 60 -19.74 18.91 8.39
N ASN A 61 -19.90 20.19 8.75
CA ASN A 61 -19.09 21.27 8.18
C ASN A 61 -17.78 21.44 8.98
N GLN A 62 -17.15 20.33 9.35
CA GLN A 62 -15.70 20.34 9.49
C GLN A 62 -15.16 20.18 8.07
N GLU A 63 -15.16 21.31 7.37
CA GLU A 63 -14.37 21.58 6.17
C GLU A 63 -13.14 20.69 6.15
N GLU A 64 -13.00 19.97 5.05
CA GLU A 64 -11.84 19.17 4.70
C GLU A 64 -10.54 20.01 4.70
N ASP A 65 -9.99 20.30 5.87
CA ASP A 65 -8.58 20.65 6.05
C ASP A 65 -7.78 19.35 6.31
N TRP A 66 -7.92 18.38 5.39
CA TRP A 66 -7.12 17.15 5.39
C TRP A 66 -5.63 17.42 5.11
N TYR A 67 -5.27 18.69 4.90
CA TYR A 67 -3.92 19.15 4.78
C TYR A 67 -3.78 20.45 5.58
N PRO A 68 -3.49 20.40 6.90
CA PRO A 68 -3.03 21.59 7.58
C PRO A 68 -1.71 21.98 6.90
N ASP A 69 -1.76 22.98 6.01
CA ASP A 69 -0.59 23.60 5.38
C ASP A 69 0.17 24.49 6.38
N VAL A 70 0.05 24.15 7.65
CA VAL A 70 0.90 24.61 8.73
C VAL A 70 1.75 23.41 9.09
N PRO A 71 3.03 23.38 8.71
CA PRO A 71 3.97 22.51 9.41
C PRO A 71 3.93 22.96 10.87
N ARG A 72 3.19 22.21 11.71
CA ARG A 72 3.44 22.24 13.15
C ARG A 72 4.94 22.05 13.26
N ALA A 73 5.65 22.98 13.89
CA ALA A 73 7.08 22.89 14.06
C ALA A 73 7.38 21.63 14.90
N VAL A 74 7.50 20.50 14.23
CA VAL A 74 7.93 19.23 14.80
C VAL A 74 9.41 19.42 15.04
N LYS A 75 9.86 19.15 16.27
CA LYS A 75 11.29 19.11 16.57
C LYS A 75 11.97 18.25 15.52
N GLU A 76 12.90 18.86 14.79
CA GLU A 76 13.74 18.18 13.83
C GLU A 76 14.43 17.02 14.55
N VAL A 77 14.02 15.80 14.23
CA VAL A 77 14.68 14.60 14.75
C VAL A 77 15.92 14.44 13.89
N SER A 78 17.02 15.07 14.31
CA SER A 78 18.33 14.80 13.71
C SER A 78 18.69 13.35 14.02
N THR A 79 18.86 12.54 12.97
CA THR A 79 19.30 11.14 13.07
C THR A 79 20.73 10.99 12.52
N PRO A 80 21.74 11.62 13.14
CA PRO A 80 23.12 11.62 12.64
C PRO A 80 23.72 10.20 12.58
N HIS A 81 23.23 9.31 13.44
CA HIS A 81 23.59 7.89 13.41
C HIS A 81 23.19 7.21 12.09
N LEU A 82 21.97 7.43 11.62
CA LEU A 82 21.48 6.85 10.37
C LEU A 82 22.24 7.43 9.17
N GLU A 83 22.53 8.73 9.17
CA GLU A 83 23.34 9.36 8.12
C GLU A 83 24.74 8.77 8.05
N THR A 84 25.35 8.48 9.20
CA THR A 84 26.67 7.85 9.31
C THR A 84 26.64 6.42 8.78
N GLU A 85 25.66 5.60 9.19
CA GLU A 85 25.51 4.22 8.68
C GLU A 85 25.28 4.19 7.16
N ILE A 86 24.48 5.13 6.63
CA ILE A 86 24.26 5.26 5.18
C ILE A 86 25.57 5.61 4.46
N ALA A 87 26.38 6.51 5.02
CA ALA A 87 27.67 6.88 4.45
C ALA A 87 28.66 5.72 4.44
N GLU A 88 28.72 4.94 5.53
CA GLU A 88 29.56 3.74 5.63
C GLU A 88 29.11 2.65 4.64
N LEU A 89 27.80 2.40 4.54
CA LEU A 89 27.23 1.46 3.58
C LEU A 89 27.57 1.89 2.14
N LYS A 90 27.40 3.16 1.82
CA LYS A 90 27.75 3.72 0.50
C LYS A 90 29.23 3.50 0.19
N LYS A 91 30.12 3.70 1.16
CA LYS A 91 31.56 3.43 1.01
C LYS A 91 31.81 1.95 0.72
N MET A 92 31.16 1.03 1.43
CA MET A 92 31.28 -0.41 1.19
C MET A 92 30.78 -0.79 -0.21
N VAL A 93 29.62 -0.27 -0.64
CA VAL A 93 29.09 -0.52 -2.00
C VAL A 93 30.05 0.00 -3.06
N MET A 94 30.58 1.21 -2.90
CA MET A 94 31.57 1.76 -3.82
C MET A 94 32.84 0.89 -3.88
N GLN A 95 33.31 0.38 -2.73
CA GLN A 95 34.46 -0.53 -2.68
C GLN A 95 34.16 -1.84 -3.42
N LEU A 96 32.98 -2.45 -3.19
CA LEU A 96 32.53 -3.64 -3.90
C LEU A 96 32.41 -3.43 -5.42
N THR A 97 32.02 -2.23 -5.88
CA THR A 97 31.97 -1.91 -7.31
C THR A 97 33.36 -1.65 -7.92
N LYS A 98 34.31 -1.15 -7.14
CA LYS A 98 35.70 -0.95 -7.58
C LYS A 98 36.48 -2.26 -7.65
N ASP A 99 36.24 -3.16 -6.69
CA ASP A 99 36.83 -4.51 -6.66
C ASP A 99 36.16 -5.45 -7.68
N LYS A 100 34.94 -5.13 -8.10
CA LYS A 100 34.28 -5.69 -9.29
C LYS A 100 34.38 -4.75 -10.49
N GLY A 101 35.58 -4.24 -10.73
CA GLY A 101 36.05 -4.12 -12.10
C GLY A 101 36.06 -5.50 -12.75
N VAL A 102 34.86 -6.01 -13.07
CA VAL A 102 34.66 -6.93 -14.17
C VAL A 102 35.08 -6.10 -15.40
N GLU A 103 36.40 -6.09 -15.64
CA GLU A 103 36.92 -6.39 -16.97
C GLU A 103 35.92 -7.37 -17.58
N PRO A 104 35.33 -7.10 -18.75
CA PRO A 104 34.40 -8.01 -19.39
C PRO A 104 35.13 -9.31 -19.76
N GLN A 105 35.55 -10.09 -18.77
CA GLN A 105 35.99 -11.46 -18.86
C GLN A 105 34.81 -12.23 -19.42
N GLY A 106 34.80 -12.28 -20.75
CA GLY A 106 33.85 -13.00 -21.56
C GLY A 106 32.39 -12.72 -21.23
N ARG A 107 31.95 -11.46 -21.39
CA ARG A 107 30.51 -11.28 -21.66
C ARG A 107 30.24 -12.03 -22.97
N ALA A 108 29.55 -13.16 -22.86
CA ALA A 108 29.07 -13.88 -24.02
C ALA A 108 28.19 -12.93 -24.84
N CYS A 109 28.31 -13.00 -26.16
CA CYS A 109 27.42 -12.31 -27.06
C CYS A 109 25.96 -12.65 -26.72
N GLY A 110 25.11 -11.64 -26.56
CA GLY A 110 23.68 -11.86 -26.27
C GLY A 110 22.90 -12.55 -27.39
N ILE A 111 23.51 -12.77 -28.56
CA ILE A 111 22.87 -13.30 -29.76
C ILE A 111 23.35 -14.73 -30.05
N CYS A 112 24.66 -14.95 -30.18
CA CYS A 112 25.21 -16.30 -30.42
C CYS A 112 25.71 -17.00 -29.15
N LEU A 113 25.68 -16.33 -27.98
CA LEU A 113 26.19 -16.83 -26.70
C LEU A 113 27.69 -17.17 -26.69
N GLN A 114 28.44 -16.77 -27.74
CA GLN A 114 29.88 -16.99 -27.82
C GLN A 114 30.67 -15.89 -27.12
N VAL A 115 31.79 -16.28 -26.52
CA VAL A 115 32.76 -15.37 -25.93
C VAL A 115 33.79 -14.97 -27.00
N GLY A 116 34.09 -13.67 -27.13
CA GLY A 116 35.13 -13.18 -28.05
C GLY A 116 34.73 -11.95 -28.86
N HIS A 117 33.46 -11.57 -28.88
CA HIS A 117 32.99 -10.33 -29.48
C HIS A 117 31.80 -9.75 -28.69
N PRO A 118 31.60 -8.43 -28.71
CA PRO A 118 30.42 -7.82 -28.13
C PRO A 118 29.18 -8.16 -28.98
N THR A 119 27.99 -7.95 -28.42
CA THR A 119 26.71 -8.33 -29.05
C THR A 119 26.49 -7.61 -30.39
N ASP A 120 26.90 -6.35 -30.51
CA ASP A 120 26.77 -5.53 -31.72
C ASP A 120 27.61 -6.03 -32.91
N MET A 121 28.74 -6.70 -32.64
CA MET A 121 29.64 -7.26 -33.67
C MET A 121 29.41 -8.76 -33.89
N CYS A 122 28.21 -9.27 -33.57
CA CYS A 122 27.90 -10.67 -33.79
C CYS A 122 27.87 -11.00 -35.28
N PRO A 123 28.65 -11.99 -35.77
CA PRO A 123 28.59 -12.41 -37.17
C PRO A 123 27.18 -12.77 -37.64
N MET A 124 26.32 -13.29 -36.74
CA MET A 124 24.92 -13.60 -37.07
C MET A 124 24.05 -12.35 -37.31
N LEU A 125 24.43 -11.18 -36.75
CA LEU A 125 23.75 -9.91 -37.09
C LEU A 125 24.08 -9.44 -38.50
N GLN A 126 25.32 -9.67 -38.94
CA GLN A 126 25.74 -9.32 -40.30
C GLN A 126 24.96 -10.14 -41.32
N GLU A 127 24.80 -11.44 -41.08
CA GLU A 127 24.03 -12.34 -41.94
C GLU A 127 22.54 -11.96 -42.01
N ASP A 128 21.92 -11.52 -40.90
CA ASP A 128 20.53 -11.05 -40.89
C ASP A 128 20.37 -9.71 -41.63
N MET A 129 21.35 -8.79 -41.54
CA MET A 129 21.36 -7.56 -42.32
C MET A 129 21.46 -7.85 -43.82
N GLU A 130 22.30 -8.82 -44.20
CA GLU A 130 22.49 -9.25 -45.59
C GLU A 130 21.28 -10.03 -46.11
N GLN A 131 20.62 -10.85 -45.28
CA GLN A 131 19.35 -11.49 -45.62
C GLN A 131 18.20 -10.47 -45.73
N ALA A 132 18.15 -9.46 -44.86
CA ALA A 132 17.20 -8.35 -44.98
C ALA A 132 17.44 -7.54 -46.25
N GLN A 133 18.71 -7.33 -46.65
CA GLN A 133 19.05 -6.70 -47.92
C GLN A 133 18.74 -7.58 -49.13
N ALA A 134 18.90 -8.90 -49.02
CA ALA A 134 18.60 -9.86 -50.09
C ALA A 134 17.08 -10.09 -50.27
N MET A 135 16.29 -9.96 -49.21
CA MET A 135 14.81 -9.99 -49.28
C MET A 135 14.20 -8.61 -49.55
N GLY A 136 14.95 -7.52 -49.33
CA GLY A 136 14.48 -6.15 -49.41
C GLY A 136 15.17 -5.34 -50.52
N GLY A 137 14.78 -5.60 -51.76
CA GLY A 137 15.06 -4.72 -52.92
C GLY A 137 14.36 -3.35 -52.84
N PHE A 138 14.34 -2.69 -51.68
CA PHE A 138 13.82 -1.35 -51.50
C PHE A 138 14.95 -0.36 -51.20
N GLN A 139 15.86 -0.20 -52.16
CA GLN A 139 16.45 1.10 -52.39
C GLN A 139 15.35 2.00 -52.98
N GLY A 140 14.74 2.82 -52.13
CA GLY A 140 13.56 3.58 -52.50
C GLY A 140 13.34 4.83 -51.65
N GLN A 141 14.26 5.80 -51.76
CA GLN A 141 13.96 7.23 -51.65
C GLN A 141 13.51 7.77 -50.27
N ASN A 142 14.45 8.18 -49.40
CA ASN A 142 14.27 9.45 -48.68
C ASN A 142 15.58 10.03 -48.11
N SER A 143 16.51 10.40 -48.98
CA SER A 143 17.59 11.34 -48.66
C SER A 143 17.29 12.74 -49.21
N ARG A 144 16.01 13.14 -49.24
CA ARG A 144 15.60 14.49 -49.62
C ARG A 144 14.49 14.97 -48.68
N GLN A 145 14.89 15.44 -47.50
CA GLN A 145 14.70 16.86 -47.16
C GLN A 145 15.31 17.15 -45.77
N PHE A 146 16.31 18.03 -45.78
CA PHE A 146 16.59 18.91 -44.65
C PHE A 146 15.37 19.83 -44.50
N GLU A 147 14.68 19.82 -43.35
CA GLU A 147 14.24 21.06 -42.71
C GLU A 147 13.89 20.79 -41.24
N HIS A 148 14.51 21.59 -40.36
CA HIS A 148 14.24 21.74 -38.94
C HIS A 148 12.86 22.38 -38.71
N PRO A 149 12.19 22.09 -37.59
CA PRO A 149 12.13 23.10 -36.51
C PRO A 149 12.85 22.63 -35.24
#